data_AF-A0AAN6TLE4-F1
#
_entry.id   AF-A0AAN6TLE4-F1
#
_cell.length_a   1.000
_cell.length_b   1.000
_cell.length_c   1.000
_cell.angle_alpha   90.00
_cell.angle_beta   90.00
_cell.angle_gamma   90.00
#
_symmetry.space_group_name_H-M   'P 1'
#
loop_
_entity.id
_entity.type
_entity.pdbx_description
1 polymer ?
#
loop_
_entity_poly.entity_id
_entity_poly.type
_entity_poly.pdbx_seq_one_letter_code
_entity_poly.pdbx_strand_id
1 'polypeptide(L)'
;MWKEANLGTHDLSLCIPRPKGKKHEAFQLILLSSTDIDDARAIGRIQELHRLGGGSNVAVVFLLDRDGSQGGMEAFMRLHIQIVNTCMMPIIPLAAVDALPAALEGFRSSLMASRTAHPAPADATRDLLPYCTIGTPLSRYSVDVLGMSCLSFRQLLAEIGLDEGRRRIRSVLEPAEAESLLSFWAHEFSTA
;
A
#
# COMPACT_ATOMS: atom_id res chain seq x y z
N MET A 1 -21.20 12.46 -7.20
CA MET A 1 -22.48 11.93 -7.71
C MET A 1 -22.49 10.45 -7.37
N TRP A 2 -23.25 10.08 -6.35
CA TRP A 2 -23.35 8.70 -5.88
C TRP A 2 -24.17 7.91 -6.90
N LYS A 3 -23.66 6.74 -7.33
CA LYS A 3 -24.37 5.87 -8.28
C LYS A 3 -24.64 4.57 -7.55
N GLU A 4 -25.87 4.43 -7.08
CA GLU A 4 -26.37 3.19 -6.49
C GLU A 4 -26.47 2.17 -7.63
N ALA A 5 -25.56 1.20 -7.62
CA ALA A 5 -25.54 0.12 -8.58
C ALA A 5 -25.94 -1.13 -7.82
N ASN A 6 -27.06 -1.73 -8.22
CA ASN A 6 -27.59 -2.96 -7.67
C ASN A 6 -26.58 -4.09 -7.95
N LEU A 7 -25.64 -4.29 -7.02
CA LEU A 7 -24.53 -5.21 -7.11
C LEU A 7 -24.76 -6.21 -6.00
N GLY A 8 -25.12 -7.45 -6.32
CA GLY A 8 -25.47 -8.50 -5.35
C GLY A 8 -24.37 -8.86 -4.33
N THR A 9 -23.27 -8.10 -4.28
CA THR A 9 -22.10 -8.32 -3.44
C THR A 9 -21.71 -7.10 -2.59
N HIS A 10 -22.16 -5.87 -2.90
CA HIS A 10 -21.88 -4.67 -2.10
C HIS A 10 -22.92 -3.58 -2.31
N ASP A 11 -23.08 -2.69 -1.33
CA ASP A 11 -24.13 -1.66 -1.33
C ASP A 11 -23.63 -0.32 -1.89
N LEU A 12 -22.35 0.01 -1.65
CA LEU A 12 -21.75 1.27 -2.08
C LEU A 12 -20.36 1.04 -2.69
N SER A 13 -20.03 1.88 -3.67
CA SER A 13 -18.69 1.96 -4.26
C SER A 13 -18.13 3.36 -4.09
N LEU A 14 -17.01 3.48 -3.38
CA LEU A 14 -16.29 4.73 -3.14
C LEU A 14 -15.06 4.81 -4.05
N CYS A 15 -15.01 5.84 -4.91
CA CYS A 15 -13.85 6.08 -5.76
C CYS A 15 -12.75 6.80 -4.97
N ILE A 16 -11.59 6.16 -4.88
CA ILE A 16 -10.38 6.70 -4.26
C ILE A 16 -9.37 7.09 -5.35
N PRO A 17 -9.06 8.39 -5.48
CA PRO A 17 -7.93 8.87 -6.27
C PRO A 17 -6.63 8.19 -5.87
N ARG A 18 -5.88 7.68 -6.86
CA ARG A 18 -4.51 7.23 -6.66
C ARG A 18 -3.53 8.35 -6.99
N PRO A 19 -2.47 8.56 -6.19
CA PRO A 19 -1.42 9.49 -6.56
C PRO A 19 -0.70 9.02 -7.84
N LYS A 20 -0.29 9.98 -8.68
CA LYS A 20 0.46 9.77 -9.94
C LYS A 20 -0.32 9.13 -11.11
N GLY A 21 -1.48 9.67 -11.48
CA GLY A 21 -2.10 9.42 -12.80
C GLY A 21 -2.59 7.98 -13.07
N LYS A 22 -2.57 7.10 -12.08
CA LYS A 22 -3.16 5.75 -12.19
C LYS A 22 -4.69 5.85 -12.06
N LYS A 23 -5.40 4.91 -12.70
CA LYS A 23 -6.87 4.80 -12.63
C LYS A 23 -7.36 4.83 -11.18
N HIS A 24 -8.51 5.46 -10.95
CA HIS A 24 -9.20 5.45 -9.65
C HIS A 24 -9.38 4.02 -9.15
N GLU A 25 -9.20 3.86 -7.84
CA GLU A 25 -9.44 2.60 -7.15
C GLU A 25 -10.84 2.63 -6.56
N ALA A 26 -11.61 1.56 -6.78
CA ALA A 26 -12.94 1.43 -6.19
C ALA A 26 -12.82 0.71 -4.85
N PHE A 27 -13.41 1.30 -3.81
CA PHE A 27 -13.55 0.71 -2.50
C PHE A 27 -14.99 0.25 -2.32
N GLN A 28 -15.21 -1.03 -2.06
CA GLN A 28 -16.55 -1.62 -1.96
C GLN A 28 -17.00 -1.64 -0.51
N LEU A 29 -18.22 -1.18 -0.23
CA LEU A 29 -18.76 -1.14 1.11
C LEU A 29 -20.10 -1.85 1.19
N ILE A 30 -20.34 -2.53 2.30
CA ILE A 30 -21.67 -3.02 2.69
C ILE A 30 -22.18 -2.22 3.88
N LEU A 31 -23.50 -2.01 3.90
CA LEU A 31 -24.22 -1.35 4.96
C LEU A 31 -24.84 -2.44 5.84
N LEU A 32 -24.58 -2.37 7.14
CA LEU A 32 -25.16 -3.24 8.14
C LEU A 32 -25.74 -2.43 9.30
N SER A 33 -26.67 -3.03 10.00
CA SER A 33 -27.29 -2.52 11.21
C SER A 33 -27.40 -3.62 12.26
N SER A 34 -27.89 -3.28 13.45
CA SER A 34 -28.09 -4.25 14.53
C SER A 34 -29.00 -5.43 14.16
N THR A 35 -29.94 -5.25 13.23
CA THR A 35 -30.83 -6.33 12.78
C THR A 35 -30.14 -7.38 11.94
N ASP A 36 -28.95 -7.08 11.41
CA ASP A 36 -28.25 -7.94 10.47
C ASP A 36 -27.23 -8.88 11.14
N ILE A 37 -26.87 -8.65 12.41
CA ILE A 37 -25.75 -9.34 13.07
C ILE A 37 -26.00 -10.84 13.29
N ASP A 38 -27.25 -11.21 13.55
CA ASP A 38 -27.63 -12.61 13.77
C ASP A 38 -28.21 -13.27 12.49
N ASP A 39 -28.19 -12.57 11.34
CA ASP A 39 -28.61 -13.12 10.05
C ASP A 39 -27.42 -13.79 9.34
N ALA A 40 -27.54 -15.11 9.10
CA ALA A 40 -26.56 -15.88 8.34
C ALA A 40 -26.29 -15.30 6.93
N ARG A 41 -27.27 -14.59 6.35
CA ARG A 41 -27.10 -13.91 5.06
C ARG A 41 -26.13 -12.74 5.15
N ALA A 42 -26.16 -11.97 6.24
CA ALA A 42 -25.25 -10.83 6.42
C ALA A 42 -23.80 -11.31 6.56
N ILE A 43 -23.57 -12.40 7.29
CA ILE A 43 -22.25 -13.05 7.40
C ILE A 43 -21.77 -13.54 6.03
N GLY A 44 -22.64 -14.19 5.25
CA GLY A 44 -22.31 -14.59 3.88
C GLY A 44 -21.91 -13.41 2.99
N ARG A 45 -22.59 -12.27 3.12
CA ARG A 45 -22.25 -11.03 2.39
C ARG A 45 -20.89 -10.47 2.80
N ILE A 46 -20.56 -10.46 4.10
CA ILE A 46 -19.24 -10.05 4.60
C ILE A 46 -18.13 -10.94 4.01
N GLN A 47 -18.32 -12.25 4.05
CA GLN A 47 -17.34 -13.22 3.54
C GLN A 47 -17.14 -13.09 2.03
N GLU A 48 -18.23 -12.93 1.28
CA GLU A 48 -18.16 -12.76 -0.17
C GLU A 48 -17.50 -11.44 -0.55
N LEU A 49 -17.83 -10.35 0.16
CA LEU A 49 -17.15 -9.06 -0.02
C LEU A 49 -15.64 -9.19 0.23
N HIS A 50 -15.25 -9.84 1.33
CA HIS A 50 -13.84 -10.09 1.63
C HIS A 50 -13.15 -10.91 0.52
N ARG A 51 -13.82 -11.93 -0.01
CA ARG A 51 -13.30 -12.77 -1.10
C ARG A 51 -13.10 -11.98 -2.39
N LEU A 52 -14.03 -11.10 -2.75
CA LEU A 52 -13.97 -10.28 -3.97
C LEU A 52 -12.83 -9.26 -3.93
N GLY A 53 -12.61 -8.63 -2.78
CA GLY A 53 -11.52 -7.68 -2.59
C GLY A 53 -10.16 -8.34 -2.31
N GLY A 54 -10.12 -9.66 -2.09
CA GLY A 54 -8.95 -10.34 -1.52
C GLY A 54 -8.54 -9.73 -0.17
N GLY A 55 -9.52 -9.26 0.61
CA GLY A 55 -9.32 -8.48 1.84
C GLY A 55 -8.86 -7.04 1.64
N SER A 56 -8.60 -6.62 0.40
CA SER A 56 -8.20 -5.25 0.07
C SER A 56 -9.37 -4.45 -0.48
N ASN A 57 -9.39 -3.15 -0.19
CA ASN A 57 -10.38 -2.21 -0.71
C ASN A 57 -11.85 -2.52 -0.40
N VAL A 58 -12.10 -3.14 0.75
CA VAL A 58 -13.45 -3.47 1.24
C VAL A 58 -13.65 -2.94 2.65
N ALA A 59 -14.87 -2.51 2.98
CA ALA A 59 -15.25 -2.05 4.31
C ALA A 59 -16.70 -2.41 4.65
N VAL A 60 -16.98 -2.44 5.95
CA VAL A 60 -18.35 -2.44 6.47
C VAL A 60 -18.66 -1.05 7.01
N VAL A 61 -19.84 -0.53 6.72
CA VAL A 61 -20.42 0.62 7.42
C VAL A 61 -21.51 0.09 8.32
N PHE A 62 -21.41 0.35 9.62
CA PHE A 62 -22.34 -0.19 10.61
C PHE A 62 -23.15 0.94 11.26
N LEU A 63 -24.47 0.91 11.09
CA LEU A 63 -25.40 1.86 11.70
C LEU A 63 -25.56 1.56 13.20
N LEU A 64 -25.06 2.47 14.03
CA LEU A 64 -25.34 2.53 15.46
C LEU A 64 -26.75 3.11 15.61
N ASP A 65 -27.64 2.35 16.26
CA ASP A 65 -29.00 2.79 16.51
C ASP A 65 -29.03 4.10 17.31
N ARG A 66 -29.85 5.07 16.88
CA ARG A 66 -30.02 6.37 17.55
C ARG A 66 -30.96 6.29 18.75
N ASP A 67 -31.85 5.30 18.81
CA ASP A 67 -33.03 5.38 19.67
C ASP A 67 -32.87 4.69 21.04
N GLY A 68 -31.63 4.55 21.52
CA GLY A 68 -31.38 4.07 22.88
C GLY A 68 -31.75 2.59 23.11
N SER A 69 -32.01 1.83 22.04
CA SER A 69 -31.98 0.38 22.15
C SER A 69 -30.54 -0.02 22.51
N GLN A 70 -30.36 -0.63 23.68
CA GLN A 70 -29.04 -0.97 24.20
C GLN A 70 -28.24 -1.92 23.29
N GLY A 71 -28.86 -2.45 22.23
CA GLY A 71 -28.29 -3.43 21.34
C GLY A 71 -27.38 -2.88 20.24
N GLY A 72 -27.46 -1.59 19.86
CA GLY A 72 -26.69 -1.07 18.70
C GLY A 72 -25.17 -1.16 18.88
N MET A 73 -24.67 -0.70 20.02
CA MET A 73 -23.24 -0.79 20.36
C MET A 73 -22.82 -2.23 20.67
N GLU A 74 -23.67 -3.01 21.33
CA GLU A 74 -23.40 -4.44 21.60
C GLU A 74 -23.26 -5.24 20.29
N ALA A 75 -24.17 -5.02 19.35
CA ALA A 75 -24.16 -5.61 18.01
C ALA A 75 -22.89 -5.20 17.23
N PHE A 76 -22.51 -3.93 17.29
CA PHE A 76 -21.25 -3.45 16.72
C PHE A 76 -20.03 -4.18 17.31
N MET A 77 -19.97 -4.31 18.63
CA MET A 77 -18.87 -5.01 19.31
C MET A 77 -18.82 -6.49 18.94
N ARG A 78 -19.98 -7.15 18.87
CA ARG A 78 -20.09 -8.55 18.44
C ARG A 78 -19.57 -8.74 17.01
N LEU A 79 -19.98 -7.86 16.10
CA LEU A 79 -19.49 -7.84 14.73
C LEU A 79 -17.98 -7.60 14.68
N HIS A 80 -17.46 -6.67 15.49
CA HIS A 80 -16.04 -6.37 15.53
C HIS A 80 -15.21 -7.60 15.93
N ILE A 81 -15.65 -8.33 16.95
CA ILE A 81 -15.01 -9.58 17.38
C ILE A 81 -15.05 -10.64 16.27
N GLN A 82 -16.20 -10.80 15.60
CA GLN A 82 -16.35 -11.76 14.51
C GLN A 82 -15.44 -11.44 13.32
N ILE A 83 -15.40 -10.17 12.91
CA ILE A 83 -14.61 -9.70 11.77
C ILE A 83 -13.12 -9.84 12.07
N VAL A 84 -12.64 -9.37 13.24
CA VAL A 84 -11.22 -9.48 13.63
C VAL A 84 -10.72 -10.93 13.58
N ASN A 85 -11.56 -11.90 13.93
CA ASN A 85 -11.17 -13.31 13.92
C ASN A 85 -11.29 -13.99 12.54
N THR A 86 -12.06 -13.43 11.60
CA THR A 86 -12.46 -14.14 10.37
C THR A 86 -11.96 -13.47 9.09
N CYS A 87 -12.01 -12.14 9.03
CA CYS A 87 -11.66 -11.37 7.85
C CYS A 87 -11.21 -9.96 8.27
N MET A 88 -9.94 -9.61 8.04
CA MET A 88 -9.36 -8.33 8.46
C MET A 88 -9.90 -7.18 7.59
N MET A 89 -11.10 -6.69 7.89
CA MET A 89 -11.71 -5.55 7.19
C MET A 89 -12.10 -4.42 8.15
N PRO A 90 -11.94 -3.15 7.73
CA PRO A 90 -12.34 -2.02 8.53
C PRO A 90 -13.87 -1.94 8.68
N ILE A 91 -14.30 -1.59 9.88
CA ILE A 91 -15.70 -1.30 10.20
C ILE A 91 -15.80 0.20 10.52
N ILE A 92 -16.64 0.91 9.77
CA ILE A 92 -16.90 2.34 9.91
C ILE A 92 -18.18 2.48 10.75
N PRO A 93 -18.09 2.94 12.00
CA PRO A 93 -19.29 3.20 12.80
C PRO A 93 -20.03 4.40 12.23
N LEU A 94 -21.34 4.26 12.09
CA LEU A 94 -22.22 5.28 11.55
C LEU A 94 -23.27 5.61 12.61
N ALA A 95 -23.17 6.78 13.23
CA ALA A 95 -24.11 7.19 14.27
C ALA A 95 -25.55 7.36 13.76
N ALA A 96 -25.72 7.58 12.45
CA ALA A 96 -27.02 7.68 11.78
C ALA A 96 -26.89 7.78 10.27
N VAL A 97 -27.99 7.55 9.58
CA VAL A 97 -28.07 7.58 8.11
C VAL A 97 -27.67 8.94 7.52
N ASP A 98 -28.06 10.04 8.16
CA ASP A 98 -27.71 11.41 7.74
C ASP A 98 -26.21 11.71 7.84
N ALA A 99 -25.48 11.01 8.72
CA ALA A 99 -24.05 11.14 8.90
C ALA A 99 -23.23 10.37 7.84
N LEU A 100 -23.88 9.57 6.99
CA LEU A 100 -23.19 8.69 6.03
C LEU A 100 -22.25 9.45 5.08
N PRO A 101 -22.66 10.58 4.46
CA PRO A 101 -21.77 11.32 3.56
C PRO A 101 -20.51 11.81 4.28
N ALA A 102 -20.65 12.32 5.50
CA ALA A 102 -19.53 12.81 6.30
C ALA A 102 -18.58 11.68 6.73
N ALA A 103 -19.13 10.54 7.14
CA ALA A 103 -18.34 9.36 7.51
C ALA A 103 -17.52 8.82 6.33
N LEU A 104 -18.12 8.72 5.14
CA LEU A 104 -17.42 8.26 3.94
C LEU A 104 -16.33 9.23 3.48
N GLU A 105 -16.56 10.54 3.60
CA GLU A 105 -15.56 11.55 3.26
C GLU A 105 -14.38 11.54 4.24
N GLY A 106 -14.65 11.39 5.54
CA GLY A 106 -13.63 11.22 6.57
C GLY A 106 -12.79 9.96 6.33
N PHE A 107 -13.44 8.84 6.03
CA PHE A 107 -12.76 7.60 5.67
C PHE A 107 -11.88 7.76 4.42
N ARG A 108 -12.40 8.39 3.36
CA ARG A 108 -11.64 8.68 2.14
C ARG A 108 -10.40 9.52 2.44
N SER A 109 -10.55 10.57 3.23
CA SER A 109 -9.46 11.47 3.61
C SER A 109 -8.38 10.76 4.43
N SER A 110 -8.79 9.90 5.36
CA SER A 110 -7.86 9.07 6.15
C SER A 110 -7.06 8.11 5.26
N LEU A 111 -7.72 7.44 4.31
CA LEU A 111 -7.04 6.56 3.34
C LEU A 111 -6.03 7.32 2.47
N MET A 112 -6.35 8.54 2.05
CA MET A 112 -5.41 9.39 1.31
C MET A 112 -4.21 9.79 2.17
N ALA A 113 -4.44 10.22 3.41
CA ALA A 113 -3.38 10.61 4.34
C ALA A 113 -2.43 9.43 4.66
N SER A 114 -2.98 8.22 4.86
CA SER A 114 -2.18 7.01 5.09
C SER A 114 -1.30 6.64 3.89
N ARG A 115 -1.76 6.93 2.66
CA ARG A 115 -1.00 6.67 1.43
C ARG A 115 0.13 7.67 1.21
N THR A 116 0.00 8.89 1.70
CA THR A 116 1.07 9.89 1.67
C THR A 116 2.08 9.70 2.80
N ALA A 117 1.68 9.03 3.90
CA ALA A 117 2.56 8.73 5.02
C ALA A 117 3.53 7.58 4.75
N HIS A 118 3.26 6.74 3.75
CA HIS A 118 4.25 5.77 3.27
C HIS A 118 5.20 6.49 2.33
N PRO A 119 6.51 6.60 2.67
CA PRO A 119 7.48 7.12 1.73
C PRO A 119 7.38 6.30 0.44
N ALA A 120 7.56 6.98 -0.71
CA ALA A 120 7.61 6.30 -1.99
C ALA A 120 8.54 5.07 -1.88
N PRO A 121 8.22 3.93 -2.51
CA PRO A 121 9.07 2.76 -2.45
C PRO A 121 10.50 3.20 -2.74
N ALA A 122 11.41 2.95 -1.78
CA ALA A 122 12.80 3.35 -1.89
C ALA A 122 13.33 2.82 -3.22
N ASP A 123 13.84 3.71 -4.05
CA ASP A 123 14.54 3.29 -5.25
C ASP A 123 15.90 2.86 -4.76
N ALA A 124 16.06 1.57 -4.47
CA ALA A 124 17.31 1.04 -3.91
C ALA A 124 18.52 1.52 -4.72
N THR A 125 18.42 1.59 -6.05
CA THR A 125 19.49 2.09 -6.91
C THR A 125 19.77 3.56 -6.67
N ARG A 126 18.77 4.40 -6.45
CA ARG A 126 19.00 5.83 -6.15
C ARG A 126 19.41 6.09 -4.69
N ASP A 127 18.90 5.28 -3.78
CA ASP A 127 18.96 5.53 -2.35
C ASP A 127 20.14 4.78 -1.68
N LEU A 128 20.58 3.63 -2.22
CA LEU A 128 21.69 2.82 -1.68
C LEU A 128 22.98 2.91 -2.51
N LEU A 129 22.89 3.01 -3.84
CA LEU A 129 24.07 3.05 -4.71
C LEU A 129 25.08 4.14 -4.33
N PRO A 130 24.68 5.35 -3.87
CA PRO A 130 25.63 6.34 -3.39
C PRO A 130 26.58 5.80 -2.31
N TYR A 131 26.12 4.85 -1.50
CA TYR A 131 26.86 4.33 -0.35
C TYR A 131 27.57 3.00 -0.62
N CYS A 132 27.48 2.47 -1.84
CA CYS A 132 28.21 1.26 -2.24
C CYS A 132 29.68 1.58 -2.61
N THR A 133 30.34 2.40 -1.79
CA THR A 133 31.71 2.88 -2.00
C THR A 133 32.49 2.79 -0.70
N ILE A 134 33.82 2.73 -0.81
CA ILE A 134 34.70 2.87 0.35
C ILE A 134 34.96 4.37 0.59
N GLY A 135 34.42 4.90 1.69
CA GLY A 135 34.64 6.27 2.12
C GLY A 135 33.53 7.22 1.69
N THR A 136 33.81 8.10 0.72
CA THR A 136 32.85 9.13 0.29
C THR A 136 31.76 8.55 -0.60
N PRO A 137 30.49 8.94 -0.39
CA PRO A 137 29.41 8.52 -1.27
C PRO A 137 29.61 8.98 -2.72
N LEU A 138 29.10 8.21 -3.68
CA LEU A 138 29.08 8.63 -5.09
C LEU A 138 28.30 9.93 -5.26
N SER A 139 28.77 10.76 -6.18
CA SER A 139 28.02 11.92 -6.63
C SER A 139 26.68 11.52 -7.25
N ARG A 140 25.72 12.43 -7.21
CA ARG A 140 24.40 12.23 -7.83
C ARG A 140 24.50 11.97 -9.34
N TYR A 141 25.45 12.63 -10.01
CA TYR A 141 25.73 12.42 -11.42
C TYR A 141 26.16 10.97 -11.69
N SER A 142 27.08 10.44 -10.89
CA SER A 142 27.57 9.07 -11.01
C SER A 142 26.48 8.03 -10.78
N VAL A 143 25.58 8.28 -9.82
CA VAL A 143 24.40 7.44 -9.56
C VAL A 143 23.44 7.44 -10.75
N ASP A 144 23.19 8.61 -11.36
CA ASP A 144 22.32 8.73 -12.52
C ASP A 144 22.91 8.02 -13.76
N VAL A 145 24.21 8.19 -14.02
CA VAL A 145 24.92 7.53 -15.13
C VAL A 145 24.93 6.00 -14.98
N LEU A 146 25.17 5.50 -13.78
CA LEU A 146 25.10 4.07 -13.49
C LEU A 146 23.67 3.55 -13.57
N GLY A 147 22.68 4.31 -13.08
CA GLY A 147 21.27 3.93 -13.15
C GLY A 147 20.73 3.84 -14.58
N MET A 148 21.25 4.65 -15.51
CA MET A 148 20.94 4.53 -16.93
C MET A 148 21.56 3.28 -17.58
N SER A 149 22.75 2.88 -17.12
CA SER A 149 23.52 1.78 -17.71
C SER A 149 23.18 0.42 -17.09
N CYS A 150 22.85 0.41 -15.80
CA CYS A 150 22.51 -0.73 -14.98
C CYS A 150 21.12 -0.50 -14.39
N LEU A 151 20.11 -1.16 -14.95
CA LEU A 151 18.71 -1.01 -14.54
C LEU A 151 18.40 -1.67 -13.18
N SER A 152 19.39 -2.33 -12.56
CA SER A 152 19.30 -2.93 -11.22
C SER A 152 20.67 -3.22 -10.61
N PHE A 153 20.73 -3.37 -9.27
CA PHE A 153 21.92 -3.84 -8.56
C PHE A 153 22.45 -5.18 -9.08
N ARG A 154 21.57 -6.11 -9.44
CA ARG A 154 22.00 -7.41 -9.99
C ARG A 154 22.82 -7.24 -11.27
N GLN A 155 22.39 -6.34 -12.16
CA GLN A 155 23.13 -6.04 -13.38
C GLN A 155 24.44 -5.33 -13.07
N LEU A 156 24.45 -4.37 -12.13
CA LEU A 156 25.67 -3.73 -11.68
C LEU A 156 26.69 -4.74 -11.14
N LEU A 157 26.26 -5.69 -10.30
CA LEU A 157 27.13 -6.73 -9.77
C LEU A 157 27.66 -7.67 -10.87
N ALA A 158 26.83 -8.00 -11.86
CA ALA A 158 27.27 -8.78 -13.02
C ALA A 158 28.34 -8.03 -13.83
N GLU A 159 28.17 -6.72 -14.03
CA GLU A 159 29.16 -5.86 -14.68
C GLU A 159 30.47 -5.77 -13.87
N ILE A 160 30.39 -5.63 -12.55
CA ILE A 160 31.57 -5.62 -11.66
C ILE A 160 32.28 -6.99 -11.68
N GLY A 161 31.56 -8.09 -11.89
CA GLY A 161 32.14 -9.43 -12.01
C GLY A 161 32.94 -9.66 -13.30
N LEU A 162 32.73 -8.84 -14.34
CA LEU A 162 33.36 -8.99 -15.65
C LEU A 162 34.45 -7.93 -15.87
N ASP A 163 35.61 -8.31 -16.41
CA ASP A 163 36.69 -7.35 -16.71
C ASP A 163 36.26 -6.27 -17.71
N GLU A 164 35.38 -6.61 -18.64
CA GLU A 164 34.75 -5.66 -19.56
C GLU A 164 33.83 -4.67 -18.83
N GLY A 165 33.03 -5.14 -17.88
CA GLY A 165 32.12 -4.28 -17.13
C GLY A 165 32.86 -3.35 -16.17
N ARG A 166 33.93 -3.83 -15.52
CA ARG A 166 34.86 -2.98 -14.75
C ARG A 166 35.48 -1.88 -15.61
N ARG A 167 35.86 -2.20 -16.86
CA ARG A 167 36.35 -1.18 -17.81
C ARG A 167 35.28 -0.17 -18.19
N ARG A 168 34.03 -0.61 -18.41
CA ARG A 168 32.90 0.30 -18.67
C ARG A 168 32.65 1.24 -17.50
N ILE A 169 32.63 0.73 -16.27
CA ILE A 169 32.45 1.54 -15.05
C ILE A 169 33.54 2.63 -14.95
N ARG A 170 34.82 2.26 -15.16
CA ARG A 170 35.94 3.23 -15.19
C ARG A 170 35.86 4.27 -16.30
N SER A 171 35.14 3.97 -17.39
CA SER A 171 35.01 4.91 -18.51
C SER A 171 33.92 5.96 -18.30
N VAL A 172 32.98 5.72 -17.37
CA VAL A 172 31.81 6.57 -17.14
C VAL A 172 31.83 7.31 -15.81
N LEU A 173 32.69 6.89 -14.88
CA LEU A 173 32.84 7.49 -13.55
C LEU A 173 34.19 8.20 -13.42
N GLU A 174 34.27 9.14 -12.47
CA GLU A 174 35.54 9.71 -12.05
C GLU A 174 36.47 8.62 -11.48
N PRO A 175 37.80 8.68 -11.72
CA PRO A 175 38.72 7.60 -11.35
C PRO A 175 38.65 7.21 -9.86
N ALA A 176 38.53 8.18 -8.97
CA ALA A 176 38.45 7.94 -7.53
C ALA A 176 37.13 7.26 -7.12
N GLU A 177 36.01 7.65 -7.73
CA GLU A 177 34.70 7.06 -7.48
C GLU A 177 34.61 5.64 -8.05
N ALA A 178 35.16 5.42 -9.24
CA ALA A 178 35.22 4.12 -9.89
C ALA A 178 35.99 3.09 -9.04
N GLU A 179 37.19 3.44 -8.59
CA GLU A 179 37.99 2.53 -7.77
C GLU A 179 37.37 2.30 -6.39
N SER A 180 36.75 3.32 -5.80
CA SER A 180 36.06 3.19 -4.51
C SER A 180 34.85 2.25 -4.59
N LEU A 181 34.03 2.38 -5.65
CA LEU A 181 32.89 1.50 -5.94
C LEU A 181 33.34 0.05 -6.20
N LEU A 182 34.35 -0.14 -7.04
CA LEU A 182 34.85 -1.48 -7.37
C LEU A 182 35.49 -2.15 -6.15
N SER A 183 36.20 -1.39 -5.33
CA SER A 183 36.84 -1.90 -4.11
C SER A 183 35.81 -2.29 -3.05
N PHE A 184 34.73 -1.53 -2.89
CA PHE A 184 33.65 -1.84 -1.96
C PHE A 184 33.11 -3.25 -2.20
N TRP A 185 32.74 -3.53 -3.44
CA TRP A 185 32.20 -4.84 -3.81
C TRP A 185 33.27 -5.94 -3.80
N ALA A 186 34.51 -5.64 -4.22
CA ALA A 186 35.60 -6.61 -4.16
C ALA A 186 35.91 -7.09 -2.72
N HIS A 187 35.78 -6.21 -1.72
CA HIS A 187 35.94 -6.59 -0.31
C HIS A 187 34.80 -7.49 0.16
N GLU A 188 33.54 -7.15 -0.15
CA GLU A 188 32.40 -7.97 0.26
C GLU A 188 32.39 -9.38 -0.37
N PHE A 189 32.84 -9.53 -1.62
CA PHE A 189 32.92 -10.85 -2.27
C PHE A 189 34.09 -11.73 -1.79
N SER A 190 35.03 -11.18 -1.01
CA SER A 190 36.18 -11.94 -0.49
C SER A 190 35.95 -12.55 0.89
N THR A 191 34.89 -12.12 1.59
CA THR A 191 34.52 -12.59 2.94
C THR A 191 33.24 -13.43 2.97
N ALA A 192 32.68 -13.77 1.80
CA ALA A 192 31.50 -14.62 1.62
C ALA A 192 31.87 -16.07 1.24
#